data_AF-A0A9E2W2H6-F1
#
_entry.id   AF-A0A9E2W2H6-F1
#
_cell.length_a   1.000
_cell.length_b   1.000
_cell.length_c   1.000
_cell.angle_alpha   90.00
_cell.angle_beta   90.00
_cell.angle_gamma   90.00
#
_symmetry.space_group_name_H-M   'P 1'
#
loop_
_entity.id
_entity.type
_entity.pdbx_description
1 polymer ?
#
loop_
_entity_poly.entity_id
_entity_poly.type
_entity_poly.pdbx_seq_one_letter_code
_entity_poly.pdbx_strand_id
1 'polypeptide(L)' 'MAVRAFEWSHDEPVVLKVVAPTRRDLRRARQRYAAVALGALGLPFVIAVVVIGVVH' A
#
# COMPACT_ATOMS: atom_id res chain seq x y z
N MET A 1 7.82 -10.01 -40.31
CA MET A 1 7.68 -10.16 -38.84
C MET A 1 9.05 -10.00 -38.22
N ALA A 2 9.31 -8.91 -37.50
CA ALA A 2 10.62 -8.65 -36.91
C ALA A 2 10.54 -8.86 -35.40
N VAL A 3 11.05 -10.01 -34.94
CA VAL A 3 11.22 -10.30 -33.52
C VAL A 3 12.51 -9.59 -33.11
N ARG A 4 12.39 -8.44 -32.41
CA ARG A 4 13.55 -7.82 -31.77
C ARG A 4 13.91 -8.69 -30.57
N ALA A 5 14.99 -9.44 -30.71
CA ALA A 5 15.64 -10.10 -29.60
C ALA A 5 15.93 -9.05 -28.52
N PHE A 6 15.25 -9.17 -27.38
CA PHE A 6 15.55 -8.39 -26.19
C PHE A 6 16.83 -8.97 -25.61
N GLU A 7 17.95 -8.45 -26.05
CA GLU A 7 19.27 -8.81 -25.56
C GLU A 7 19.38 -8.24 -24.15
N TRP A 8 19.05 -9.05 -23.14
CA TRP A 8 19.18 -8.74 -21.72
C TRP A 8 20.67 -8.72 -21.38
N SER A 9 21.34 -7.63 -21.75
CA SER A 9 22.75 -7.41 -21.45
C SER A 9 22.89 -6.85 -20.03
N HIS A 10 23.62 -7.61 -19.21
CA HIS A 10 24.55 -7.18 -18.16
C HIS A 10 24.09 -6.16 -17.11
N ASP A 11 24.09 -6.63 -15.85
CA ASP A 11 24.79 -6.00 -14.71
C ASP A 11 24.79 -4.46 -14.61
N GLU A 12 23.67 -3.80 -14.89
CA GLU A 12 23.48 -2.45 -14.38
C GLU A 12 23.20 -2.56 -12.88
N PRO A 13 24.05 -1.95 -12.01
CA PRO A 13 23.70 -1.85 -10.61
C PRO A 13 22.37 -1.12 -10.54
N VAL A 14 21.33 -1.80 -10.06
CA VAL A 14 20.02 -1.19 -9.81
C VAL A 14 20.24 -0.15 -8.73
N VAL A 15 20.58 1.06 -9.13
CA VAL A 15 20.69 2.21 -8.23
C VAL A 15 19.27 2.49 -7.78
N LEU A 16 18.90 1.91 -6.64
CA LEU A 16 17.71 2.29 -5.90
C LEU A 16 17.88 3.77 -5.53
N LYS A 17 17.44 4.64 -6.43
CA LYS A 17 17.41 6.08 -6.20
C LYS A 17 16.36 6.28 -5.11
N VAL A 18 16.82 6.35 -3.86
CA VAL A 18 15.98 6.70 -2.72
C VAL A 18 15.59 8.16 -2.91
N VAL A 19 14.51 8.37 -3.65
CA VAL A 19 13.94 9.70 -3.84
C VAL A 19 13.34 10.11 -2.50
N ALA A 20 13.89 11.18 -1.92
CA ALA A 20 13.33 11.75 -0.71
C ALA A 20 11.84 12.05 -0.93
N PRO A 21 10.94 11.56 -0.06
CA PRO A 21 9.52 11.71 -0.27
C PRO A 21 9.16 13.20 -0.28
N THR A 22 8.40 13.62 -1.29
CA THR A 22 7.97 15.01 -1.35
C THR A 22 6.93 15.28 -0.24
N ARG A 23 6.71 16.56 0.11
CA ARG A 23 5.65 16.94 1.07
C ARG A 23 4.27 16.40 0.68
N ARG A 24 4.01 16.19 -0.62
CA ARG A 24 2.77 15.62 -1.14
C ARG A 24 2.67 14.13 -0.85
N ASP A 25 3.77 13.40 -0.95
CA ASP A 25 3.84 11.96 -0.66
C ASP A 25 3.63 11.69 0.83
N LEU A 26 4.23 12.52 1.69
CA LEU A 26 4.02 12.45 3.14
C LEU A 26 2.56 12.70 3.54
N ARG A 27 1.88 13.65 2.89
CA ARG A 27 0.44 13.89 3.12
C ARG A 27 -0.42 12.70 2.70
N ARG A 28 -0.13 12.09 1.54
CA ARG A 28 -0.84 10.89 1.07
C ARG A 28 -0.59 9.70 1.99
N ALA A 29 0.65 9.48 2.42
CA ALA A 29 0.99 8.44 3.40
C ALA A 29 0.23 8.65 4.71
N ARG A 30 0.23 9.87 5.24
CA ARG A 30 -0.50 10.22 6.47
C ARG A 30 -2.01 9.95 6.37
N GLN A 31 -2.63 10.27 5.24
CA GLN A 31 -4.05 9.98 5.01
C GLN A 31 -4.33 8.47 4.97
N ARG A 32 -3.48 7.69 4.31
CA ARG A 32 -3.59 6.23 4.27
C ARG A 32 -3.46 5.62 5.66
N TYR A 33 -2.44 6.02 6.41
CA TYR A 33 -2.24 5.54 7.78
C TYR A 33 -3.36 5.96 8.72
N ALA A 34 -3.93 7.16 8.54
CA ALA A 34 -5.10 7.60 9.31
C ALA A 34 -6.33 6.71 9.03
N ALA A 35 -6.60 6.37 7.77
CA ALA A 35 -7.69 5.46 7.42
C ALA A 35 -7.47 4.05 7.99
N VAL A 36 -6.24 3.53 7.91
CA VAL A 36 -5.88 2.23 8.52
C VAL A 36 -6.05 2.27 10.04
N ALA A 37 -5.64 3.35 10.71
CA ALA A 37 -5.79 3.49 12.15
C ALA A 37 -7.27 3.55 12.57
N LEU A 38 -8.10 4.32 11.85
CA LEU A 38 -9.54 4.38 12.10
C LEU A 38 -10.20 3.02 11.86
N GLY A 39 -9.82 2.32 10.79
CA GLY A 39 -10.28 0.96 10.51
C GLY A 39 -9.89 -0.01 11.61
N ALA A 40 -8.62 -0.01 12.03
CA ALA A 40 -8.14 -0.90 13.09
C ALA A 40 -8.85 -0.69 14.43
N LEU A 41 -9.22 0.55 14.75
CA LEU A 41 -9.96 0.88 15.98
C LEU A 41 -11.46 0.56 15.87
N GLY A 42 -12.08 0.82 14.71
CA GLY A 42 -13.52 0.64 14.52
C GLY A 42 -13.94 -0.79 14.19
N LEU A 43 -13.11 -1.52 13.44
CA LEU A 43 -13.39 -2.89 12.99
C LEU A 43 -13.76 -3.87 14.12
N PRO A 44 -13.07 -3.94 15.28
CA PRO A 44 -13.46 -4.86 16.35
C PRO A 44 -14.86 -4.56 16.91
N PHE A 45 -15.24 -3.29 17.01
CA PHE A 45 -16.58 -2.90 17.44
C PHE A 45 -17.65 -3.33 16.43
N VAL A 46 -17.41 -3.11 15.13
CA VAL A 46 -18.33 -3.56 14.07
C VAL A 46 -18.49 -5.07 14.09
N ILE A 47 -17.40 -5.82 14.24
CA ILE A 47 -17.44 -7.29 14.37
C ILE A 47 -18.29 -7.69 15.57
N ALA A 48 -18.09 -7.06 16.73
CA ALA A 48 -18.86 -7.37 17.93
C ALA A 48 -20.37 -7.14 17.74
N VAL A 49 -20.76 -6.03 17.12
CA VAL A 49 -22.18 -5.73 16.82
C VAL A 49 -22.77 -6.76 15.86
N VAL A 50 -22.05 -7.13 14.81
CA VAL A 50 -22.51 -8.15 13.85
C VAL A 50 -22.67 -9.51 14.53
N VAL A 51 -21.70 -9.93 15.34
CA VAL A 51 -21.77 -11.20 16.06
C VAL A 51 -22.95 -11.22 17.04
N ILE A 52 -23.14 -10.15 17.83
CA ILE A 52 -24.28 -10.05 18.74
C ILE A 52 -25.62 -10.07 17.97
N GLY A 53 -25.70 -9.33 16.87
CA GLY A 53 -26.91 -9.27 16.04
C GLY A 53 -27.22 -10.56 15.28
N VAL A 54 -26.23 -11.41 14.99
CA VAL A 54 -26.43 -12.74 14.38
C VAL A 54 -26.83 -13.78 15.43
N VAL A 55 -26.46 -13.57 16.68
CA VAL A 55 -26.75 -14.49 17.80
C VAL A 55 -28.15 -14.23 18.41
N HIS A 56 -28.84 -13.15 18.04
CA HIS A 56 -30.20 -12.82 18.48
C HIS A 56 -31.21 -13.04 17.34
#